data_AF-A0A2S3WY89-F1
#
_entry.id   AF-A0A2S3WY89-F1
#
_cell.length_a   1.000
_cell.length_b   1.000
_cell.length_c   1.000
_cell.angle_alpha   90.00
_cell.angle_beta   90.00
_cell.angle_gamma   90.00
#
_symmetry.space_group_name_H-M   'P 1'
#
loop_
_entity.id
_entity.type
_entity.pdbx_description
1 polymer ?
#
loop_
_entity_poly.entity_id
_entity_poly.type
_entity_poly.pdbx_seq_one_letter_code
_entity_poly.pdbx_strand_id
1 'polypeptide(L)' 'MKEWEVIFADQKGEPTTLLLHGEQCPSEEEAARAIRSHLFPVMDELDLNDFQDRAPSPTARWLKEQNGVIITSIHEAL' A
#
# COMPACT_ATOMS: atom_id res chain seq x y z
N MET A 1 6.00 -16.30 -11.88
CA MET A 1 5.13 -15.43 -11.07
C MET A 1 5.26 -15.83 -9.62
N LYS A 2 5.83 -14.94 -8.80
CA LYS A 2 5.98 -15.11 -7.36
C LYS A 2 4.82 -14.43 -6.66
N GLU A 3 4.55 -14.86 -5.44
CA GLU A 3 3.58 -14.25 -4.55
C GLU A 3 4.32 -13.47 -3.46
N TRP A 4 3.79 -12.31 -3.08
CA TRP A 4 4.40 -11.38 -2.14
C TRP A 4 3.39 -11.02 -1.06
N GLU A 5 3.74 -11.28 0.20
CA GLU A 5 2.98 -10.86 1.36
C GLU A 5 3.33 -9.42 1.71
N VAL A 6 2.32 -8.55 1.60
CA VAL A 6 2.37 -7.17 2.10
C VAL A 6 1.59 -7.12 3.40
N ILE A 7 2.30 -6.89 4.51
CA ILE A 7 1.70 -6.71 5.84
C ILE A 7 1.62 -5.21 6.12
N PHE A 8 0.45 -4.76 6.56
CA PHE A 8 0.22 -3.38 6.95
C PHE A 8 -0.73 -3.30 8.16
N ALA A 9 -0.59 -2.26 8.97
CA ALA A 9 -1.57 -1.90 9.97
C ALA A 9 -2.68 -1.06 9.31
N ASP A 10 -3.94 -1.44 9.51
CA ASP A 10 -5.08 -0.69 8.98
C ASP A 10 -5.39 0.57 9.82
N GLN A 11 -6.48 1.28 9.49
CA GLN A 11 -6.93 2.48 10.20
C GLN A 11 -7.29 2.25 11.69
N LYS A 12 -7.45 0.99 12.12
CA LYS A 12 -7.67 0.60 13.52
C LYS A 12 -6.38 0.13 14.20
N GLY A 13 -5.27 0.06 13.47
CA GLY A 13 -4.01 -0.52 13.93
C GLY A 13 -3.97 -2.04 13.85
N GLU A 14 -4.97 -2.68 13.24
CA GLU A 14 -5.02 -4.13 13.12
C GLU A 14 -4.10 -4.59 11.98
N PRO A 15 -3.22 -5.58 12.22
CA PRO A 15 -2.35 -6.11 11.18
C PRO A 15 -3.18 -6.88 10.15
N THR A 16 -3.01 -6.49 8.88
CA THR A 16 -3.68 -7.08 7.71
C THR A 16 -2.63 -7.48 6.68
N THR A 17 -2.88 -8.60 6.00
CA THR A 17 -2.01 -9.10 4.92
C THR A 17 -2.71 -8.99 3.58
N LEU A 18 -2.00 -8.51 2.56
CA LEU A 18 -2.43 -8.49 1.17
C LEU A 18 -1.42 -9.25 0.31
N LEU A 19 -1.92 -10.18 -0.51
CA LEU A 19 -1.10 -10.95 -1.45
C LEU A 19 -1.02 -10.25 -2.79
N LEU A 20 0.21 -9.97 -3.24
CA LEU A 20 0.50 -9.42 -4.56
C LEU A 20 1.24 -10.44 -5.41
N HIS A 21 1.01 -10.38 -6.72
CA HIS A 21 1.63 -11.30 -7.67
C HIS A 21 2.57 -10.54 -8.59
N GLY A 22 3.80 -11.04 -8.76
CA GLY A 22 4.81 -10.38 -9.60
C GLY A 22 6.10 -11.19 -9.71
N GLU A 23 6.91 -10.91 -10.72
CA GLU A 23 8.24 -11.54 -10.87
C GLU A 23 9.28 -10.94 -9.91
N GLN A 24 9.08 -9.69 -9.48
CA GLN A 24 9.98 -8.92 -8.61
C GLN A 24 9.25 -8.48 -7.34
N CYS A 25 10.02 -8.19 -6.29
CA CYS A 25 9.49 -7.65 -5.04
C CYS A 25 8.82 -6.30 -5.30
N PRO A 26 7.54 -6.11 -4.90
CA PRO A 26 6.87 -4.85 -5.12
C PRO A 26 7.53 -3.74 -4.31
N SER A 27 7.65 -2.56 -4.91
CA SER A 27 8.05 -1.36 -4.19
C SER A 27 7.01 -0.95 -3.15
N GLU A 28 7.41 -0.13 -2.18
CA GLU A 28 6.50 0.43 -1.17
C GLU A 28 5.31 1.16 -1.80
N GLU A 29 5.54 1.89 -2.89
CA GLU A 29 4.49 2.61 -3.61
C GLU A 29 3.53 1.67 -4.34
N GLU A 30 4.02 0.59 -4.96
CA GLU A 30 3.16 -0.44 -5.57
C GLU A 30 2.31 -1.16 -4.53
N ALA A 31 2.93 -1.55 -3.41
CA ALA A 31 2.23 -2.13 -2.27
C ALA A 31 1.17 -1.17 -1.72
N ALA A 32 1.50 0.12 -1.56
CA ALA A 32 0.58 1.14 -1.09
C ALA A 32 -0.63 1.33 -2.03
N ARG A 33 -0.43 1.32 -3.35
CA ARG A 33 -1.55 1.39 -4.31
C ARG A 33 -2.47 0.19 -4.22
N ALA A 34 -1.91 -1.00 -4.03
CA ALA A 34 -2.71 -2.21 -3.86
C ALA A 34 -3.50 -2.18 -2.55
N ILE A 35 -2.88 -1.76 -1.44
CA ILE A 35 -3.56 -1.55 -0.15
C ILE A 35 -4.68 -0.52 -0.29
N ARG A 36 -4.42 0.61 -0.96
CA ARG A 36 -5.43 1.63 -1.22
C ARG A 36 -6.62 1.04 -1.96
N SER A 37 -6.37 0.29 -3.03
CA SER A 37 -7.43 -0.34 -3.84
C SER A 37 -8.22 -1.37 -3.03
N HIS A 38 -7.55 -2.07 -2.11
CA HIS A 38 -8.17 -3.04 -1.20
C HIS A 38 -9.07 -2.38 -0.15
N LEU A 39 -8.60 -1.32 0.51
CA LEU A 39 -9.34 -0.63 1.58
C LEU A 39 -10.39 0.35 1.05
N PHE A 40 -10.13 0.98 -0.10
CA PHE A 40 -10.93 2.06 -0.67
C PHE A 40 -11.30 1.76 -2.14
N PRO A 41 -12.00 0.64 -2.43
CA PRO A 41 -12.29 0.21 -3.80
C PRO A 41 -13.19 1.17 -4.59
N VAL A 42 -13.86 2.11 -3.91
CA VAL A 42 -14.76 3.11 -4.53
C VAL A 42 -14.03 4.45 -4.78
N MET A 43 -12.80 4.61 -4.30
CA MET A 43 -12.00 5.84 -4.45
C MET A 43 -11.07 5.77 -5.68
N ASP A 44 -11.63 5.36 -6.82
CA ASP A 44 -10.88 5.12 -8.07
C ASP A 44 -10.23 6.40 -8.64
N GLU A 45 -10.77 7.57 -8.31
CA GLU A 45 -10.29 8.88 -8.79
C GLU A 45 -9.74 9.78 -7.66
N LEU A 46 -9.06 9.22 -6.66
CA LEU A 46 -8.42 10.08 -5.67
C LEU A 46 -7.22 10.81 -6.29
N ASP A 47 -7.39 12.11 -6.48
CA ASP A 47 -6.33 13.00 -6.93
C ASP A 47 -5.28 13.20 -5.82
N LEU A 48 -4.13 12.53 -5.96
CA LEU A 48 -2.99 12.63 -5.04
C LEU A 48 -2.07 13.82 -5.34
N ASN A 49 -2.53 14.85 -6.07
CA ASN A 49 -1.72 16.00 -6.48
C ASN A 49 -0.88 16.63 -5.36
N ASP A 50 -1.38 16.71 -4.12
CA ASP A 50 -0.61 17.24 -2.98
C ASP A 50 0.60 16.37 -2.56
N PHE A 51 0.58 15.07 -2.89
CA PHE A 51 1.59 14.09 -2.50
C PHE A 51 2.55 13.73 -3.63
N GLN A 52 2.12 13.80 -4.90
CA GLN A 52 2.89 13.35 -6.07
C GLN A 52 4.24 14.07 -6.22
N ASP A 53 4.32 15.37 -5.93
CA ASP A 53 5.56 16.14 -6.04
C ASP A 53 6.42 16.14 -4.75
N ARG A 54 5.93 15.53 -3.66
CA ARG A 54 6.50 15.71 -2.30
C ARG A 54 7.02 14.44 -1.65
N ALA A 55 6.83 13.28 -2.27
CA ALA A 55 7.30 12.01 -1.73
C ALA A 55 7.63 11.00 -2.85
N PRO A 56 8.68 10.18 -2.68
CA PRO A 56 8.97 9.08 -3.61
C PRO A 56 7.86 8.01 -3.63
N SER A 57 7.13 7.87 -2.51
CA SER A 57 5.98 6.98 -2.35
C SER A 57 4.73 7.80 -1.94
N PRO A 58 4.10 8.54 -2.88
CA PRO A 58 2.99 9.44 -2.57
C PRO A 58 1.78 8.70 -1.96
N THR A 59 1.49 7.49 -2.43
CA THR A 59 0.36 6.70 -1.93
C THR A 59 0.66 6.17 -0.52
N ALA A 60 1.88 5.69 -0.27
CA ALA A 60 2.28 5.23 1.06
C ALA A 60 2.20 6.36 2.10
N ARG A 61 2.63 7.56 1.71
CA ARG A 61 2.54 8.76 2.55
C ARG A 61 1.10 9.16 2.83
N TRP A 62 0.25 9.19 1.81
CA TRP A 62 -1.18 9.49 1.98
C TRP A 62 -1.88 8.47 2.89
N LEU A 63 -1.61 7.18 2.72
CA LEU A 63 -2.13 6.12 3.59
C LEU A 63 -1.76 6.37 5.06
N LYS A 64 -0.49 6.69 5.32
CA LYS A 64 -0.01 6.96 6.67
C LYS A 64 -0.58 8.24 7.26
N GLU A 65 -0.50 9.35 6.54
CA GLU A 65 -0.82 10.68 7.08
C GLU A 65 -2.33 10.95 7.12
N GLN A 66 -3.10 10.42 6.16
CA GLN A 66 -4.54 10.71 6.04
C GLN A 66 -5.42 9.57 6.55
N ASN A 67 -4.93 8.32 6.54
CA ASN A 67 -5.75 7.14 6.87
C ASN A 67 -5.19 6.30 8.03
N GLY A 68 -4.02 6.66 8.57
CA GLY A 68 -3.37 5.89 9.64
C GLY A 68 -2.89 4.50 9.20
N VAL A 69 -2.79 4.24 7.90
CA VAL A 69 -2.40 2.95 7.33
C VAL A 69 -0.89 2.90 7.10
N ILE A 70 -0.21 1.89 7.64
CA ILE A 70 1.26 1.81 7.63
C ILE A 70 1.71 0.43 7.15
N ILE A 71 2.48 0.38 6.07
CA ILE A 71 3.15 -0.86 5.62
C ILE A 71 4.23 -1.23 6.63
N THR A 72 4.19 -2.45 7.13
CA THR A 72 5.14 -2.97 8.12
C THR A 72 6.13 -3.95 7.51
N SER A 73 5.72 -4.72 6.50
CA SER A 73 6.61 -5.68 5.82
C SER A 73 6.15 -5.97 4.39
N ILE A 74 7.13 -6.25 3.52
CA ILE A 74 6.94 -6.78 2.17
C ILE A 74 7.95 -7.91 1.99
N HIS A 75 7.49 -9.14 1.77
CA HIS A 75 8.37 -10.29 1.54
C HIS A 75 7.72 -11.32 0.62
N GLU A 76 8.54 -12.20 0.03
CA GLU A 76 8.05 -13.30 -0.81
C GLU A 76 7.27 -14.29 0.06
N ALA A 77 6.08 -14.68 -0.38
CA ALA A 77 5.29 -15.72 0.27
C ALA A 77 6.03 -17.06 0.13
N LEU A 78 6.07 -17.84 1.23
CA LEU A 78 6.82 -19.09 1.31
C LEU A 78 6.09 -20.28 0.67
#